data_AF-A0A662HCX2-F1
#
_entry.id   AF-A0A662HCX2-F1
#
_cell.length_a   1.000
_cell.length_b   1.000
_cell.length_c   1.000
_cell.angle_alpha   90.00
_cell.angle_beta   90.00
_cell.angle_gamma   90.00
#
_symmetry.space_group_name_H-M   'P 1'
#
loop_
_entity.id
_entity.type
_entity.pdbx_description
1 polymer ?
#
loop_
_entity_poly.entity_id
_entity_poly.type
_entity_poly.pdbx_seq_one_letter_code
_entity_poly.pdbx_strand_id
1 'polypeptide(L)'
;MVRTTSLVDTHEHLEPEESRISKPQDPISLFLTHYLSTDFLVAGLSPQDLEKLRNPRIPWEERWPVFEEWWEYACTTGYGQVIKVAIRELYGVAELSRSSYLRLIEKMKRRAVKGRWSLDEALGVATRILRENAVRLFGIS
;
A
#
# COMPACT_ATOMS: atom_id res chain seq x y z
N MET A 1 9.27 -23.80 -8.36
CA MET A 1 10.59 -23.54 -7.76
C MET A 1 10.82 -22.05 -7.49
N VAL A 2 10.58 -21.14 -8.46
CA VAL A 2 10.77 -19.68 -8.23
C VAL A 2 9.83 -19.09 -7.16
N ARG A 3 8.55 -19.45 -7.14
CA ARG A 3 7.55 -18.94 -6.15
C ARG A 3 7.85 -19.30 -4.68
N THR A 4 8.71 -20.28 -4.44
CA THR A 4 9.07 -20.75 -3.09
C THR A 4 10.49 -20.33 -2.69
N THR A 5 11.17 -19.53 -3.52
CA THR A 5 12.51 -19.04 -3.23
C THR A 5 12.43 -17.84 -2.28
N SER A 6 13.28 -17.83 -1.25
CA SER A 6 13.44 -16.70 -0.34
C SER A 6 13.85 -15.43 -1.11
N LEU A 7 13.05 -14.36 -1.01
CA LEU A 7 13.30 -13.09 -1.69
C LEU A 7 14.02 -12.10 -0.79
N VAL A 8 15.25 -11.72 -1.15
CA VAL A 8 16.06 -10.70 -0.47
C VAL A 8 15.73 -9.31 -1.01
N ASP A 9 15.12 -8.46 -0.18
CA ASP A 9 14.85 -7.06 -0.55
C ASP A 9 16.07 -6.18 -0.26
N THR A 10 16.85 -5.91 -1.30
CA THR A 10 18.10 -5.14 -1.17
C THR A 10 17.88 -3.63 -1.16
N HIS A 11 16.68 -3.11 -1.45
CA HIS A 11 16.42 -1.68 -1.51
C HIS A 11 14.94 -1.35 -1.31
N GLU A 12 14.64 -0.66 -0.22
CA GLU A 12 13.28 -0.25 0.14
C GLU A 12 13.21 1.18 0.70
N HIS A 13 11.99 1.73 0.69
CA HIS A 13 11.64 3.05 1.25
C HIS A 13 10.37 2.97 2.10
N LEU A 14 10.25 1.93 2.91
CA LEU A 14 9.17 1.67 3.83
C LEU A 14 9.12 2.72 4.94
N GLU A 15 7.90 3.07 5.29
CA GLU A 15 7.64 3.96 6.39
C GLU A 15 7.92 3.27 7.74
N PRO A 16 8.55 3.96 8.71
CA PRO A 16 8.67 3.46 10.08
C PRO A 16 7.32 3.04 10.68
N GLU A 17 7.30 1.94 11.44
CA GLU A 17 6.04 1.39 11.95
C GLU A 17 5.22 2.40 12.76
N GLU A 18 5.88 3.18 13.62
CA GLU A 18 5.22 4.19 14.46
C GLU A 18 4.51 5.26 13.63
N SER A 19 5.13 5.68 12.52
CA SER A 19 4.52 6.62 11.57
C SER A 19 3.35 5.98 10.82
N ARG A 20 3.51 4.71 10.40
CA ARG A 20 2.46 3.95 9.69
C ARG A 20 1.20 3.75 10.53
N ILE A 21 1.33 3.42 11.82
CA ILE A 21 0.18 3.15 12.70
C ILE A 21 -0.49 4.43 13.22
N SER A 22 0.24 5.55 13.29
CA SER A 22 -0.30 6.83 13.77
C SER A 22 -1.17 7.55 12.73
N LYS A 23 -1.04 7.17 11.45
CA LYS A 23 -1.81 7.75 10.35
C LYS A 23 -3.20 7.12 10.18
N PRO A 24 -4.18 7.88 9.64
CA PRO A 24 -5.45 7.31 9.22
C PRO A 24 -5.24 6.16 8.23
N GLN A 25 -5.90 5.03 8.49
CA GLN A 25 -5.89 3.87 7.58
C GLN A 25 -6.92 4.07 6.48
N ASP A 26 -6.60 4.97 5.55
CA ASP A 26 -7.45 5.36 4.43
C ASP A 26 -6.90 4.80 3.10
N PRO A 27 -7.55 3.78 2.51
CA PRO A 27 -7.06 3.16 1.28
C PRO A 27 -6.91 4.14 0.10
N ILE A 28 -7.86 5.04 -0.17
CA ILE A 28 -7.75 5.99 -1.30
C ILE A 28 -6.54 6.90 -1.11
N SER A 29 -6.39 7.52 0.06
CA SER A 29 -5.23 8.37 0.36
C SER A 29 -3.92 7.60 0.21
N LEU A 30 -3.87 6.36 0.73
CA LEU A 30 -2.68 5.51 0.67
C LEU A 30 -2.31 5.14 -0.79
N PHE A 31 -3.27 4.63 -1.56
CA PHE A 31 -3.04 4.19 -2.93
C PHE A 31 -2.57 5.34 -3.83
N LEU A 32 -3.11 6.53 -3.61
CA LEU A 32 -2.79 7.72 -4.39
C LEU A 32 -1.58 8.50 -3.85
N THR A 33 -0.84 7.98 -2.86
CA THR A 33 0.37 8.67 -2.37
C THR A 33 1.49 8.69 -3.41
N HIS A 34 1.59 7.64 -4.24
CA HIS A 34 2.67 7.50 -5.22
C HIS A 34 2.11 7.16 -6.60
N TYR A 35 2.57 6.08 -7.22
CA TYR A 35 2.49 5.86 -8.65
C TYR A 35 1.08 5.71 -9.23
N LEU A 36 0.10 5.19 -8.46
CA LEU A 36 -1.29 5.14 -8.96
C LEU A 36 -1.84 6.55 -9.25
N SER A 37 -1.40 7.57 -8.49
CA SER A 37 -1.82 8.94 -8.78
C SER A 37 -1.33 9.44 -10.14
N THR A 38 -0.17 8.96 -10.61
CA THR A 38 0.34 9.28 -11.94
C THR A 38 -0.54 8.66 -13.02
N ASP A 39 -0.99 7.41 -12.84
CA ASP A 39 -1.95 6.78 -13.77
C ASP A 39 -3.24 7.61 -13.88
N PHE A 40 -3.75 8.08 -12.74
CA PHE A 40 -4.97 8.92 -12.70
C PHE A 40 -4.74 10.27 -13.40
N LEU A 41 -3.64 10.97 -13.10
CA LEU A 41 -3.32 12.28 -13.70
C LEU A 41 -3.13 12.19 -15.21
N VAL A 42 -2.42 11.15 -15.70
CA VAL A 42 -2.18 10.95 -17.14
C VAL A 42 -3.46 10.55 -17.86
N ALA A 43 -4.36 9.80 -17.21
CA ALA A 43 -5.69 9.50 -17.76
C ALA A 43 -6.57 10.76 -17.88
N GLY A 44 -6.29 11.81 -17.09
CA GLY A 44 -6.97 13.11 -17.19
C GLY A 44 -7.55 13.65 -15.88
N LEU A 45 -7.31 13.01 -14.73
CA LEU A 45 -7.75 13.52 -13.44
C LEU A 45 -7.12 14.90 -13.17
N SER A 46 -7.93 15.84 -12.70
CA SER A 46 -7.42 17.16 -12.31
C SER A 46 -6.55 17.07 -11.04
N PRO A 47 -5.48 17.89 -10.90
CA PRO A 47 -4.73 17.97 -9.66
C PRO A 47 -5.59 18.31 -8.44
N GLN A 48 -6.63 19.12 -8.62
CA GLN A 48 -7.57 19.51 -7.56
C GLN A 48 -8.38 18.30 -7.07
N ASP A 49 -8.87 17.47 -7.99
CA ASP A 49 -9.60 16.25 -7.62
C ASP A 49 -8.66 15.19 -7.03
N LEU A 50 -7.40 15.12 -7.47
CA LEU A 50 -6.41 14.27 -6.82
C LEU A 50 -6.20 14.66 -5.35
N GLU A 51 -6.07 15.96 -5.06
CA GLU A 51 -5.94 16.43 -3.68
C GLU A 51 -7.22 16.21 -2.87
N LYS A 52 -8.40 16.31 -3.50
CA LYS A 52 -9.68 15.92 -2.89
C LYS A 52 -9.67 14.43 -2.51
N LEU A 53 -9.24 13.55 -3.41
CA LEU A 53 -9.15 12.11 -3.16
C LEU A 53 -8.17 11.79 -2.03
N ARG A 54 -7.02 12.45 -1.99
CA ARG A 54 -5.99 12.26 -0.96
C ARG A 54 -6.40 12.74 0.42
N ASN A 55 -7.38 13.63 0.54
CA ASN A 55 -7.79 14.19 1.81
C ASN A 55 -8.69 13.23 2.63
N PRO A 56 -8.19 12.63 3.73
CA PRO A 56 -8.96 11.65 4.50
C PRO A 56 -10.08 12.29 5.34
N ARG A 57 -10.14 13.63 5.41
CA ARG A 57 -11.23 14.36 6.10
C ARG A 57 -12.51 14.40 5.25
N ILE A 58 -12.40 14.16 3.94
CA ILE A 58 -13.55 14.10 3.05
C ILE A 58 -14.16 12.69 3.13
N PRO A 59 -15.48 12.58 3.36
CA PRO A 59 -16.16 11.28 3.42
C PRO A 59 -15.89 10.41 2.19
N TRP A 60 -15.89 9.10 2.41
CA TRP A 60 -15.66 8.14 1.32
C TRP A 60 -16.77 8.22 0.27
N GLU A 61 -17.99 8.50 0.68
CA GLU A 61 -19.16 8.64 -0.18
C GLU A 61 -18.98 9.76 -1.22
N GLU A 62 -18.21 10.80 -0.88
CA GLU A 62 -17.90 11.93 -1.76
C GLU A 62 -16.66 11.70 -2.64
N ARG A 63 -15.69 10.90 -2.16
CA ARG A 63 -14.45 10.57 -2.89
C ARG A 63 -14.63 9.38 -3.83
N TRP A 64 -15.46 8.41 -3.45
CA TRP A 64 -15.61 7.14 -4.14
C TRP A 64 -16.05 7.29 -5.61
N PRO A 65 -17.07 8.10 -5.96
CA PRO A 65 -17.49 8.20 -7.36
C PRO A 65 -16.37 8.66 -8.28
N VAL A 66 -15.56 9.62 -7.83
CA VAL A 66 -14.39 10.11 -8.56
C VAL A 66 -13.34 9.00 -8.61
N PHE A 67 -13.00 8.39 -7.47
CA PHE A 67 -12.00 7.32 -7.45
C PHE A 67 -12.37 6.15 -8.39
N GLU A 68 -13.63 5.71 -8.36
CA GLU A 68 -14.13 4.58 -9.14
C GLU A 68 -14.02 4.84 -10.64
N GLU A 69 -14.39 6.03 -11.11
CA GLU A 69 -14.23 6.43 -12.51
C GLU A 69 -12.77 6.32 -12.97
N TRP A 70 -11.84 6.88 -12.20
CA TRP A 70 -10.42 6.87 -12.58
C TRP A 70 -9.74 5.51 -12.37
N TRP A 71 -10.26 4.71 -11.44
CA TRP A 71 -9.81 3.36 -11.20
C TRP A 71 -10.05 2.44 -12.40
N GLU A 72 -11.14 2.61 -13.14
CA GLU A 72 -11.40 1.83 -14.37
C GLU A 72 -10.26 1.97 -15.39
N TYR A 73 -9.69 3.17 -15.54
CA TYR A 73 -8.56 3.42 -16.45
C TYR A 73 -7.23 2.87 -15.92
N ALA A 74 -7.04 2.81 -14.61
CA ALA A 74 -5.75 2.45 -13.99
C ALA A 74 -5.66 0.99 -13.50
N CYS A 75 -6.79 0.31 -13.28
CA CYS A 75 -6.80 -0.99 -12.59
C CYS A 75 -6.09 -2.12 -13.37
N THR A 76 -5.83 -1.92 -14.66
CA THR A 76 -5.11 -2.84 -15.55
C THR A 76 -3.61 -2.51 -15.67
N THR A 77 -3.14 -1.38 -15.15
CA THR A 77 -1.71 -1.02 -15.13
C THR A 77 -0.93 -1.89 -14.13
N GLY A 78 0.39 -1.86 -14.20
CA GLY A 78 1.24 -2.56 -13.23
C GLY A 78 0.95 -2.15 -11.78
N TYR A 79 0.75 -0.86 -11.52
CA TYR A 79 0.42 -0.34 -10.19
C TYR A 79 -0.99 -0.73 -9.74
N GLY A 80 -1.97 -0.66 -10.66
CA GLY A 80 -3.33 -1.14 -10.39
C GLY A 80 -3.36 -2.63 -10.05
N GLN A 81 -2.62 -3.46 -10.78
CA GLN A 81 -2.53 -4.90 -10.51
C GLN A 81 -1.86 -5.20 -9.16
N VAL A 82 -0.80 -4.48 -8.79
CA VAL A 82 -0.16 -4.60 -7.47
C VAL A 82 -1.17 -4.32 -6.35
N ILE A 83 -1.99 -3.27 -6.49
CA ILE A 83 -3.04 -2.93 -5.52
C ILE A 83 -4.10 -4.04 -5.45
N LYS A 84 -4.59 -4.56 -6.59
CA LYS A 84 -5.56 -5.67 -6.62
C LYS A 84 -5.01 -6.91 -5.90
N VAL A 85 -3.74 -7.25 -6.12
CA VAL A 85 -3.07 -8.36 -5.42
C VAL A 85 -2.97 -8.07 -3.93
N ALA A 86 -2.52 -6.88 -3.52
CA ALA A 86 -2.38 -6.53 -2.11
C ALA A 86 -3.73 -6.59 -1.36
N ILE A 87 -4.80 -6.06 -1.96
CA ILE A 87 -6.17 -6.10 -1.40
C ILE A 87 -6.63 -7.55 -1.20
N ARG A 88 -6.39 -8.43 -2.18
CA ARG A 88 -6.78 -9.84 -2.11
C ARG A 88 -5.94 -10.62 -1.11
N GLU A 89 -4.62 -10.61 -1.28
CA GLU A 89 -3.71 -11.49 -0.53
C GLU A 89 -3.51 -11.02 0.92
N LEU A 90 -3.45 -9.70 1.17
CA LEU A 90 -3.18 -9.17 2.51
C LEU A 90 -4.46 -8.92 3.32
N TYR A 91 -5.58 -8.58 2.66
CA TYR A 91 -6.81 -8.19 3.36
C TYR A 91 -7.98 -9.14 3.12
N GLY A 92 -7.85 -10.12 2.22
CA GLY A 92 -8.89 -11.11 1.93
C GLY A 92 -10.11 -10.51 1.25
N VAL A 93 -9.95 -9.38 0.55
CA VAL A 93 -11.02 -8.72 -0.20
C VAL A 93 -10.83 -9.06 -1.68
N ALA A 94 -11.78 -9.80 -2.27
CA ALA A 94 -11.62 -10.32 -3.63
C ALA A 94 -11.48 -9.21 -4.70
N GLU A 95 -12.25 -8.14 -4.55
CA GLU A 95 -12.30 -7.02 -5.49
C GLU A 95 -12.58 -5.71 -4.75
N LEU A 96 -12.03 -4.61 -5.25
CA LEU A 96 -12.31 -3.25 -4.80
C LEU A 96 -13.50 -2.69 -5.59
N SER A 97 -14.61 -2.41 -4.92
CA SER A 97 -15.85 -1.89 -5.50
C SER A 97 -16.67 -1.13 -4.46
N ARG A 98 -17.77 -0.50 -4.90
CA ARG A 98 -18.70 0.23 -4.02
C ARG A 98 -19.19 -0.63 -2.85
N SER A 99 -19.36 -1.93 -3.03
CA SER A 99 -19.86 -2.85 -2.00
C SER A 99 -18.76 -3.43 -1.10
N SER A 100 -17.48 -3.24 -1.44
CA SER A 100 -16.36 -3.86 -0.73
C SER A 100 -15.42 -2.89 -0.02
N TYR A 101 -15.40 -1.61 -0.41
CA TYR A 101 -14.41 -0.65 0.14
C TYR A 101 -14.53 -0.47 1.66
N LEU A 102 -15.75 -0.47 2.23
CA LEU A 102 -15.94 -0.37 3.68
C LEU A 102 -15.30 -1.56 4.42
N ARG A 103 -15.43 -2.77 3.86
CA ARG A 103 -14.78 -3.99 4.39
C ARG A 103 -13.26 -3.88 4.30
N LEU A 104 -12.72 -3.31 3.22
CA LEU A 104 -11.30 -3.06 3.08
C LEU A 104 -10.79 -2.07 4.16
N ILE A 105 -11.49 -0.95 4.35
CA ILE A 105 -11.15 0.04 5.40
C ILE A 105 -11.10 -0.64 6.77
N GLU A 106 -12.11 -1.44 7.10
CA GLU A 106 -12.17 -2.16 8.37
C GLU A 106 -10.98 -3.12 8.54
N LYS A 107 -10.67 -3.91 7.50
CA LYS A 107 -9.53 -4.84 7.50
C LYS A 107 -8.19 -4.11 7.66
N MET A 108 -8.02 -2.97 6.99
CA MET A 108 -6.82 -2.13 7.12
C MET A 108 -6.68 -1.58 8.54
N LYS A 109 -7.75 -1.02 9.11
CA LYS A 109 -7.78 -0.54 10.50
C LYS A 109 -7.41 -1.64 11.50
N ARG A 110 -8.01 -2.82 11.38
CA ARG A 110 -7.71 -3.96 12.26
C ARG A 110 -6.25 -4.43 12.17
N ARG A 111 -5.60 -4.26 11.02
CA ARG A 111 -4.19 -4.64 10.80
C ARG A 111 -3.19 -3.52 11.12
N ALA A 112 -3.66 -2.33 11.49
CA ALA A 112 -2.80 -1.21 11.88
C ALA A 112 -2.38 -1.29 13.35
N VAL A 113 -1.77 -2.41 13.72
CA VAL A 113 -1.24 -2.69 15.06
C VAL A 113 0.29 -2.74 15.03
N LYS A 114 0.92 -2.56 16.20
CA LYS A 114 2.36 -2.77 16.40
C LYS A 114 2.73 -4.24 16.18
N GLY A 115 3.93 -4.48 15.70
CA GLY A 115 4.42 -5.84 15.45
C GLY A 115 3.60 -6.54 14.37
N ARG A 116 3.33 -5.82 13.26
CA ARG A 116 2.62 -6.40 12.09
C ARG A 116 3.29 -7.68 11.58
N TRP A 117 4.60 -7.78 11.77
CA TRP A 117 5.38 -8.98 11.56
C TRP A 117 5.69 -9.60 12.92
N SER A 118 5.39 -10.89 13.06
CA SER A 118 6.01 -11.71 14.11
C SER A 118 7.53 -11.57 14.06
N LEU A 119 8.23 -11.86 15.16
CA LEU A 119 9.69 -11.82 15.18
C LEU A 119 10.29 -12.66 14.04
N ASP A 120 9.69 -13.81 13.70
CA ASP A 120 10.13 -14.65 12.59
C ASP A 120 9.88 -14.03 11.21
N GLU A 121 8.74 -13.37 11.02
CA GLU A 121 8.44 -12.62 9.78
C GLU A 121 9.35 -11.39 9.64
N ALA A 122 9.58 -10.68 10.74
CA ALA A 122 10.44 -9.51 10.79
C ALA A 122 11.89 -9.90 10.56
N LEU A 123 12.38 -10.99 11.17
CA LEU A 123 13.71 -11.55 10.91
C LEU A 123 13.82 -12.08 9.48
N GLY A 124 12.76 -12.69 8.94
CA GLY A 124 12.71 -13.12 7.54
C GLY A 124 12.78 -11.97 6.52
N VAL A 125 12.33 -10.77 6.89
CA VAL A 125 12.42 -9.54 6.08
C VAL A 125 13.70 -8.73 6.40
N ALA A 126 14.16 -8.71 7.65
CA ALA A 126 15.31 -7.93 8.11
C ALA A 126 16.67 -8.62 7.90
N THR A 127 16.72 -9.96 7.84
CA THR A 127 17.90 -10.69 7.30
C THR A 127 18.08 -10.45 5.80
N ARG A 128 17.14 -9.73 5.19
CA ARG A 128 17.07 -9.46 3.77
C ARG A 128 17.23 -7.98 3.42
N ILE A 129 16.87 -7.08 4.33
CA ILE A 129 17.13 -5.65 4.24
C ILE A 129 18.48 -5.35 4.92
N LEU A 130 19.54 -5.26 4.12
CA LEU A 130 20.85 -4.79 4.57
C LEU A 130 20.79 -3.29 4.81
N ARG A 131 20.60 -2.87 6.06
CA ARG A 131 21.07 -1.53 6.44
C ARG A 131 21.90 -1.50 7.71
N GLU A 132 21.54 -2.28 8.74
CA GLU A 132 22.35 -2.33 9.98
C GLU A 132 23.21 -3.59 10.09
N ASN A 133 22.83 -4.66 9.40
CA ASN A 133 23.58 -5.91 9.38
C ASN A 133 24.81 -5.89 8.46
N ALA A 134 24.84 -5.02 7.44
CA ALA A 134 25.94 -4.96 6.47
C ALA A 134 27.28 -4.56 7.10
N VAL A 135 27.26 -3.54 7.97
CA VAL A 135 28.45 -3.04 8.68
C VAL A 135 29.02 -4.12 9.60
N ARG A 136 28.16 -4.89 10.25
CA ARG A 136 28.55 -5.94 11.19
C ARG A 136 29.01 -7.24 10.49
N LEU A 137 28.44 -7.58 9.34
CA LEU A 137 28.77 -8.83 8.61
C LEU A 137 29.93 -8.70 7.63
N PHE A 138 30.14 -7.54 7.00
CA PHE A 138 31.15 -7.39 5.95
C PHE A 138 32.40 -6.60 6.36
N GLY A 139 32.45 -6.06 7.59
CA GLY A 139 33.64 -5.42 8.13
C GLY A 139 34.15 -4.22 7.32
N ILE A 140 33.25 -3.57 6.57
CA ILE A 140 33.59 -2.38 5.77
C ILE A 140 33.51 -1.18 6.71
N SER A 141 34.68 -0.60 7.00
CA SER A 141 34.89 0.61 7.80
C SER A 141 34.40 1.86 7.10
#